data_AF-A0A4V3BM10-F1
#
_entry.id   AF-A0A4V3BM10-F1
#
_cell.length_a   1.000
_cell.length_b   1.000
_cell.length_c   1.000
_cell.angle_alpha   90.00
_cell.angle_beta   90.00
_cell.angle_gamma   90.00
#
_symmetry.space_group_name_H-M   'P 1'
#
loop_
_entity.id
_entity.type
_entity.pdbx_description
1 polymer ?
#
loop_
_entity_poly.entity_id
_entity_poly.type
_entity_poly.pdbx_seq_one_letter_code
_entity_poly.pdbx_strand_id
1 'polypeptide(L)'
;MKIKMGLFICLISLSMQHAYAGTNYVDPIQKKIDEQHMKLIPGYKKTCKSNNTMSCNFEAAERAEDTVPNRGSRKYIKATYGAYSKAQAKSKLKELVALYDRIDGQSKSTWTGKVTTIQIESEIRWLMNKKLEQYAPDITSARLYLGMPVH
;
A
#
# COMPACT_ATOMS: atom_id res chain seq x y z
N MET A 1 -51.11 17.74 0.53
CA MET A 1 -49.68 17.93 0.88
C MET A 1 -48.94 16.67 0.46
N LYS A 2 -48.00 16.74 -0.51
CA LYS A 2 -47.35 15.56 -1.11
C LYS A 2 -46.01 15.31 -0.41
N ILE A 3 -45.87 14.21 0.31
CA ILE A 3 -44.59 13.73 0.85
C ILE A 3 -44.04 12.68 -0.12
N LYS A 4 -42.93 13.01 -0.78
CA LYS A 4 -42.11 12.06 -1.54
C LYS A 4 -41.09 11.46 -0.58
N MET A 5 -41.09 10.15 -0.41
CA MET A 5 -40.01 9.43 0.29
C MET A 5 -39.60 8.23 -0.57
N GLY A 6 -38.47 8.38 -1.25
CA GLY A 6 -37.87 7.33 -2.06
C GLY A 6 -37.13 6.34 -1.15
N LEU A 7 -37.46 5.06 -1.30
CA LEU A 7 -36.76 3.96 -0.63
C LEU A 7 -35.69 3.41 -1.58
N PHE A 8 -34.44 3.78 -1.30
CA PHE A 8 -33.23 3.29 -1.97
C PHE A 8 -32.87 1.93 -1.32
N ILE A 9 -33.27 0.82 -1.93
CA ILE A 9 -32.88 -0.53 -1.47
C ILE A 9 -31.50 -0.84 -2.03
N CYS A 10 -30.50 -0.77 -1.15
CA CYS A 10 -29.10 -1.05 -1.41
C CYS A 10 -28.91 -2.58 -1.55
N LEU A 11 -28.80 -3.08 -2.79
CA LEU A 11 -28.30 -4.43 -3.07
C LEU A 11 -26.80 -4.47 -2.78
N ILE A 12 -26.41 -4.93 -1.60
CA ILE A 12 -25.02 -5.29 -1.29
C ILE A 12 -24.85 -6.78 -1.59
N SER A 13 -24.33 -7.06 -2.77
CA SER A 13 -23.92 -8.38 -3.22
C SER A 13 -22.83 -8.95 -2.32
N LEU A 14 -23.17 -9.98 -1.54
CA LEU A 14 -22.19 -10.89 -0.93
C LEU A 14 -21.64 -11.83 -2.03
N SER A 15 -20.56 -11.43 -2.69
CA SER A 15 -19.75 -12.39 -3.45
C SER A 15 -18.81 -13.11 -2.48
N MET A 16 -19.10 -14.39 -2.28
CA MET A 16 -18.34 -15.33 -1.46
C MET A 16 -16.86 -15.40 -1.90
N GLN A 17 -16.00 -15.37 -0.90
CA GLN A 17 -14.55 -15.45 -1.00
C GLN A 17 -14.16 -16.81 -1.58
N HIS A 18 -13.51 -16.83 -2.74
CA HIS A 18 -12.75 -17.99 -3.18
C HIS A 18 -11.47 -18.05 -2.34
N ALA A 19 -11.46 -18.95 -1.36
CA ALA A 19 -10.27 -19.31 -0.61
C ALA A 19 -9.28 -20.04 -1.52
N TYR A 20 -8.46 -19.29 -2.25
CA TYR A 20 -7.24 -19.80 -2.85
C TYR A 20 -6.26 -20.15 -1.72
N ALA A 21 -5.70 -21.37 -1.75
CA ALA A 21 -4.63 -21.81 -0.87
C ALA A 21 -3.59 -20.68 -0.67
N GLY A 22 -3.45 -20.27 0.59
CA GLY A 22 -2.93 -18.96 0.98
C GLY A 22 -1.54 -18.66 0.45
N THR A 23 -1.48 -17.85 -0.60
CA THR A 23 -0.39 -16.90 -0.73
C THR A 23 -0.45 -16.01 0.51
N ASN A 24 0.40 -16.28 1.50
CA ASN A 24 0.40 -15.56 2.77
C ASN A 24 1.00 -14.17 2.55
N TYR A 25 0.21 -13.23 2.04
CA TYR A 25 0.61 -11.82 2.02
C TYR A 25 0.75 -11.34 3.46
N VAL A 26 1.95 -10.92 3.85
CA VAL A 26 2.21 -10.31 5.18
C VAL A 26 1.57 -8.93 5.31
N ASP A 27 1.27 -8.30 4.16
CA ASP A 27 0.65 -6.99 4.04
C ASP A 27 -0.58 -7.02 3.11
N PRO A 28 -1.80 -6.84 3.63
CA PRO A 28 -3.02 -6.77 2.83
C PRO A 28 -3.05 -5.61 1.82
N ILE A 29 -2.33 -4.51 2.07
CA ILE A 29 -2.28 -3.39 1.13
C ILE A 29 -1.46 -3.78 -0.09
N GLN A 30 -0.28 -4.39 0.09
CA GLN A 30 0.52 -4.94 -1.00
C GLN A 30 -0.29 -5.96 -1.82
N LYS A 31 -1.05 -6.84 -1.16
CA LYS A 31 -1.95 -7.78 -1.85
C LYS A 31 -2.89 -7.07 -2.81
N LYS A 32 -3.56 -6.01 -2.35
CA LYS A 32 -4.51 -5.26 -3.18
C LYS A 32 -3.82 -4.59 -4.37
N ILE A 33 -2.63 -4.02 -4.18
CA ILE A 33 -1.84 -3.41 -5.25
C ILE A 33 -1.46 -4.47 -6.29
N ASP A 34 -0.93 -5.61 -5.86
CA ASP A 34 -0.53 -6.71 -6.72
C ASP A 34 -1.73 -7.26 -7.51
N GLU A 35 -2.88 -7.43 -6.86
CA GLU A 35 -4.14 -7.84 -7.51
C GLU A 35 -4.61 -6.86 -8.58
N GLN A 36 -4.42 -5.56 -8.36
CA GLN A 36 -4.76 -4.54 -9.36
C GLN A 36 -3.76 -4.55 -10.52
N HIS A 37 -2.47 -4.67 -10.24
CA HIS A 37 -1.43 -4.78 -11.26
C HIS A 37 -1.60 -6.01 -12.14
N MET A 38 -1.94 -7.16 -11.54
CA MET A 38 -2.23 -8.40 -12.27
C MET A 38 -3.36 -8.24 -13.30
N LYS A 39 -4.32 -7.34 -13.05
CA LYS A 39 -5.41 -7.03 -13.98
C LYS A 39 -5.02 -6.00 -15.03
N LEU A 40 -4.24 -4.99 -14.66
CA LEU A 40 -3.87 -3.87 -15.52
C LEU A 40 -2.78 -4.22 -16.53
N ILE A 41 -1.72 -4.92 -16.09
CA ILE A 41 -0.54 -5.21 -16.91
C ILE A 41 -0.91 -5.93 -18.22
N PRO A 42 -1.74 -6.99 -18.24
CA PRO A 42 -2.15 -7.65 -19.49
C PRO A 42 -2.86 -6.70 -20.46
N GLY A 43 -3.64 -5.76 -19.95
CA GLY A 43 -4.29 -4.72 -20.75
C GLY A 43 -3.27 -3.78 -21.38
N TYR A 44 -2.32 -3.28 -20.60
CA TYR A 44 -1.28 -2.38 -21.13
C TYR A 44 -0.34 -3.05 -22.11
N LYS A 45 -0.04 -4.34 -21.93
CA LYS A 45 0.76 -5.13 -22.90
C LYS A 45 0.19 -5.13 -24.31
N LYS A 46 -1.14 -5.06 -24.45
CA LYS A 46 -1.82 -5.00 -25.78
C LYS A 46 -1.62 -3.66 -26.49
N THR A 47 -1.15 -2.64 -25.77
CA THR A 47 -1.00 -1.27 -26.27
C THR A 47 0.44 -0.77 -26.15
N CYS A 48 1.40 -1.68 -25.93
CA CYS A 48 2.82 -1.35 -25.89
C CYS A 48 3.27 -0.72 -27.19
N LYS A 49 4.15 0.28 -27.09
CA LYS A 49 4.82 0.86 -28.26
C LYS A 49 6.12 0.11 -28.60
N SER A 50 6.72 -0.54 -27.61
CA SER A 50 7.94 -1.32 -27.80
C SER A 50 7.71 -2.62 -28.57
N ASN A 51 8.59 -2.91 -29.52
CA ASN A 51 8.58 -4.14 -30.33
C ASN A 51 9.21 -5.36 -29.65
N ASN A 52 9.97 -5.19 -28.56
CA ASN A 52 10.55 -6.30 -27.81
C ASN A 52 9.75 -6.58 -26.52
N THR A 53 9.66 -7.87 -26.15
CA THR A 53 8.86 -8.37 -25.03
C THR A 53 9.28 -7.77 -23.69
N MET A 54 10.59 -7.64 -23.45
CA MET A 54 11.12 -7.16 -22.16
C MET A 54 10.75 -5.70 -21.92
N SER A 55 10.97 -4.84 -22.92
CA SER A 55 10.64 -3.43 -22.87
C SER A 55 9.12 -3.20 -22.84
N CYS A 56 8.32 -4.02 -23.53
CA CYS A 56 6.86 -3.98 -23.37
C CYS A 56 6.42 -4.38 -21.96
N ASN A 57 7.07 -5.37 -21.33
CA ASN A 57 6.78 -5.72 -19.94
C ASN A 57 7.09 -4.55 -18.99
N PHE A 58 8.20 -3.85 -19.18
CA PHE A 58 8.55 -2.66 -18.40
C PHE A 58 7.55 -1.51 -18.63
N GLU A 59 7.24 -1.19 -19.88
CA GLU A 59 6.26 -0.14 -20.22
C GLU A 59 4.89 -0.44 -19.61
N ALA A 60 4.42 -1.69 -19.70
CA ALA A 60 3.16 -2.10 -19.10
C ALA A 60 3.18 -2.03 -17.57
N ALA A 61 4.29 -2.39 -16.93
CA ALA A 61 4.45 -2.31 -15.48
C ALA A 61 4.51 -0.85 -15.00
N GLU A 62 5.25 0.01 -15.69
CA GLU A 62 5.33 1.45 -15.41
C GLU A 62 3.95 2.10 -15.52
N ARG A 63 3.18 1.79 -16.58
CA ARG A 63 1.81 2.30 -16.74
C ARG A 63 0.85 1.77 -15.66
N ALA A 64 1.04 0.53 -15.22
CA ALA A 64 0.29 -0.03 -14.09
C ALA A 64 0.64 0.66 -12.77
N GLU A 65 1.92 0.93 -12.52
CA GLU A 65 2.38 1.73 -11.37
C GLU A 65 1.84 3.17 -11.44
N ASP A 66 1.76 3.76 -12.62
CA ASP A 66 1.21 5.08 -12.78
C ASP A 66 -0.27 5.17 -12.42
N THR A 67 -1.00 4.10 -12.71
CA THR A 67 -2.43 3.99 -12.41
C THR A 67 -2.66 3.58 -10.95
N VAL A 68 -1.86 2.65 -10.45
CA VAL A 68 -1.90 2.11 -9.08
C VAL A 68 -0.49 2.19 -8.50
N PRO A 69 -0.18 3.27 -7.77
CA PRO A 69 1.17 3.49 -7.26
C PRO A 69 1.66 2.39 -6.34
N ASN A 70 2.92 1.98 -6.53
CA ASN A 70 3.60 1.01 -5.69
C ASN A 70 3.68 1.48 -4.24
N ARG A 71 3.54 0.54 -3.30
CA ARG A 71 3.68 0.81 -1.87
C ARG A 71 5.06 1.40 -1.55
N GLY A 72 5.13 2.34 -0.60
CA GLY A 72 6.36 3.06 -0.25
C GLY A 72 6.84 4.09 -1.29
N SER A 73 6.25 4.15 -2.49
CA SER A 73 6.56 5.19 -3.47
C SER A 73 6.06 6.57 -2.99
N ARG A 74 6.73 7.64 -3.45
CA ARG A 74 6.28 9.01 -3.15
C ARG A 74 4.86 9.28 -3.65
N LYS A 75 4.46 8.71 -4.80
CA LYS A 75 3.12 8.87 -5.39
C LYS A 75 2.07 8.20 -4.51
N TYR A 76 2.29 6.96 -4.09
CA TYR A 76 1.45 6.24 -3.12
C TYR A 76 1.32 7.03 -1.82
N ILE A 77 2.46 7.39 -1.20
CA ILE A 77 2.50 8.07 0.10
C ILE A 77 1.69 9.37 0.08
N LYS A 78 1.88 10.21 -0.95
CA LYS A 78 1.12 11.48 -1.06
C LYS A 78 -0.37 11.24 -1.28
N ALA A 79 -0.75 10.27 -2.10
CA ALA A 79 -2.15 9.95 -2.36
C ALA A 79 -2.84 9.39 -1.10
N THR A 80 -2.16 8.51 -0.37
CA THR A 80 -2.73 7.80 0.79
C THR A 80 -2.71 8.63 2.06
N TYR A 81 -1.59 9.33 2.34
CA TYR A 81 -1.36 10.02 3.62
C TYR A 81 -1.41 11.55 3.50
N GLY A 82 -1.53 12.09 2.29
CA GLY A 82 -1.52 13.53 2.01
C GLY A 82 -2.51 14.33 2.84
N ALA A 83 -3.71 13.78 3.06
CA ALA A 83 -4.80 14.42 3.80
C ALA A 83 -4.83 14.06 5.29
N TYR A 84 -3.90 13.25 5.80
CA TYR A 84 -3.94 12.82 7.20
C TYR A 84 -3.77 14.00 8.15
N SER A 85 -4.57 14.00 9.22
CA SER A 85 -4.34 14.78 10.44
C SER A 85 -3.19 14.21 11.27
N LYS A 86 -2.72 14.96 12.28
CA LYS A 86 -1.68 14.49 13.21
C LYS A 86 -2.08 13.18 13.91
N ALA A 87 -3.34 13.07 14.34
CA ALA A 87 -3.86 11.88 15.01
C ALA A 87 -3.89 10.64 14.10
N GLN A 88 -4.40 10.80 12.86
CA GLN A 88 -4.39 9.72 11.86
C GLN A 88 -2.96 9.30 11.49
N ALA A 89 -2.05 10.26 11.35
CA ALA A 89 -0.65 9.99 11.09
C ALA A 89 0.01 9.21 12.23
N LYS A 90 -0.26 9.57 13.50
CA LYS A 90 0.25 8.83 14.66
C LYS A 90 -0.29 7.41 14.73
N SER A 91 -1.59 7.21 14.47
CA SER A 91 -2.19 5.86 14.40
C SER A 91 -1.53 5.02 13.30
N LYS A 92 -1.38 5.59 12.11
CA LYS A 92 -0.76 4.90 10.98
C LYS A 92 0.72 4.60 11.24
N LEU A 93 1.45 5.51 11.88
CA LEU A 93 2.85 5.29 12.27
C LEU A 93 2.98 4.04 13.14
N LYS A 94 2.07 3.85 14.11
CA LYS A 94 2.04 2.66 14.96
C LYS A 94 1.84 1.38 14.15
N GLU A 95 0.92 1.39 13.19
CA GLU A 95 0.69 0.24 12.29
C GLU A 95 1.92 -0.07 11.42
N LEU A 96 2.61 0.97 10.92
CA LEU A 96 3.81 0.80 10.09
C LEU A 96 4.99 0.25 10.88
N VAL A 97 5.19 0.69 12.12
CA VAL A 97 6.22 0.13 13.02
C VAL A 97 5.94 -1.35 13.28
N ALA A 98 4.69 -1.71 13.59
CA ALA A 98 4.32 -3.11 13.79
C ALA A 98 4.48 -3.97 12.51
N LEU A 99 4.22 -3.39 11.34
CA LEU A 99 4.46 -4.07 10.07
C LEU A 99 5.96 -4.23 9.79
N TYR A 100 6.77 -3.20 10.08
CA TYR A 100 8.22 -3.27 9.99
C TYR A 100 8.75 -4.43 10.83
N ASP A 101 8.38 -4.49 12.12
CA ASP A 101 8.84 -5.55 13.03
C ASP A 101 8.43 -6.95 12.57
N ARG A 102 7.29 -7.07 11.89
CA ARG A 102 6.82 -8.35 11.34
C ARG A 102 7.65 -8.82 10.16
N ILE A 103 8.08 -7.92 9.29
CA ILE A 103 8.80 -8.27 8.05
C ILE A 103 10.32 -8.24 8.24
N ASP A 104 10.80 -7.52 9.24
CA ASP A 104 12.20 -7.50 9.63
C ASP A 104 12.64 -8.88 10.11
N GLY A 105 13.82 -9.32 9.67
CA GLY A 105 14.35 -10.65 9.96
C GLY A 105 13.63 -11.83 9.29
N GLN A 106 12.51 -11.64 8.57
CA GLN A 106 11.90 -12.73 7.82
C GLN A 106 12.56 -12.92 6.44
N SER A 107 12.71 -14.18 6.01
CA SER A 107 13.23 -14.48 4.66
C SER A 107 12.21 -14.10 3.60
N LYS A 108 12.57 -13.19 2.68
CA LYS A 108 11.72 -12.77 1.54
C LYS A 108 11.21 -13.92 0.66
N SER A 109 11.74 -15.14 0.83
CA SER A 109 11.28 -16.35 0.14
C SER A 109 9.98 -16.94 0.70
N THR A 110 9.54 -16.55 1.89
CA THR A 110 8.44 -17.23 2.59
C THR A 110 7.05 -16.58 2.42
N TRP A 111 6.95 -15.38 1.82
CA TRP A 111 5.67 -14.71 1.60
C TRP A 111 5.47 -14.11 0.21
N THR A 112 4.20 -14.00 -0.20
CA THR A 112 3.77 -13.38 -1.46
C THR A 112 3.60 -11.88 -1.27
N GLY A 113 3.89 -11.09 -2.31
CA GLY A 113 3.91 -9.62 -2.20
C GLY A 113 5.09 -9.16 -1.35
N LYS A 114 6.26 -9.01 -1.98
CA LYS A 114 7.55 -8.73 -1.34
C LYS A 114 7.64 -7.27 -0.85
N VAL A 115 6.71 -6.87 0.03
CA VAL A 115 6.87 -5.60 0.75
C VAL A 115 8.19 -5.66 1.54
N THR A 116 8.95 -4.57 1.47
CA THR A 116 10.28 -4.47 2.07
C THR A 116 10.29 -3.48 3.23
N THR A 117 11.22 -3.66 4.15
CA THR A 117 11.50 -2.69 5.22
C THR A 117 11.75 -1.30 4.66
N ILE A 118 12.48 -1.19 3.54
CA ILE A 118 12.72 0.09 2.82
C ILE A 118 11.42 0.79 2.42
N GLN A 119 10.43 0.06 1.89
CA GLN A 119 9.13 0.65 1.53
C GLN A 119 8.40 1.17 2.77
N ILE A 120 8.43 0.41 3.87
CA ILE A 120 7.80 0.80 5.13
C ILE A 120 8.51 2.01 5.76
N GLU A 121 9.84 2.02 5.77
CA GLU A 121 10.65 3.16 6.25
C GLU A 121 10.41 4.43 5.45
N SER A 122 10.24 4.32 4.13
CA SER A 122 9.86 5.46 3.27
C SER A 122 8.53 6.09 3.73
N GLU A 123 7.53 5.27 4.04
CA GLU A 123 6.24 5.73 4.56
C GLU A 123 6.37 6.36 5.95
N ILE A 124 7.11 5.70 6.86
CA ILE A 124 7.40 6.20 8.21
C ILE A 124 8.06 7.57 8.13
N ARG A 125 9.14 7.69 7.35
CA ARG A 125 9.90 8.93 7.21
C ARG A 125 9.01 10.06 6.71
N TRP A 126 8.13 9.78 5.74
CA TRP A 126 7.23 10.80 5.23
C TRP A 126 6.20 11.25 6.26
N LEU A 127 5.54 10.31 6.96
CA LEU A 127 4.57 10.65 8.00
C LEU A 127 5.22 11.46 9.12
N MET A 128 6.38 11.01 9.59
CA MET A 128 7.10 11.69 10.65
C MET A 128 7.53 13.10 10.24
N ASN A 129 8.08 13.28 9.03
CA ASN A 129 8.52 14.59 8.55
C ASN A 129 7.36 15.54 8.23
N LYS A 130 6.33 15.04 7.52
CA LYS A 130 5.27 15.89 6.94
C LYS A 130 4.04 16.03 7.81
N LYS A 131 3.82 15.11 8.76
CA LYS A 131 2.61 15.10 9.59
C LYS A 131 2.89 15.20 11.08
N LEU A 132 4.08 14.81 11.54
CA LEU A 132 4.42 14.76 12.96
C LEU A 132 5.59 15.67 13.34
N GLU A 133 6.07 16.49 12.41
CA GLU A 133 7.08 17.54 12.62
C GLU A 133 8.41 17.01 13.18
N GLN A 134 8.79 15.77 12.83
CA GLN A 134 10.06 15.16 13.23
C GLN A 134 11.13 15.31 12.14
N TYR A 135 12.36 15.65 12.54
CA TYR A 135 13.50 15.85 11.63
C TYR A 135 14.39 14.59 11.57
N ALA A 136 14.90 14.26 10.38
CA ALA A 136 15.67 13.05 10.09
C ALA A 136 15.05 11.70 10.58
N PRO A 137 13.76 11.41 10.29
CA PRO A 137 13.12 10.23 10.85
C PRO A 137 13.52 8.91 10.17
N ASP A 138 13.62 7.89 11.01
CA ASP A 138 13.92 6.48 10.78
C ASP A 138 13.04 5.60 11.70
N ILE A 139 13.24 4.27 11.66
CA ILE A 139 12.46 3.35 12.50
C ILE A 139 12.70 3.57 14.02
N THR A 140 13.92 3.92 14.42
CA THR A 140 14.28 4.13 15.83
C THR A 140 13.59 5.36 16.41
N SER A 141 13.65 6.49 15.71
CA SER A 141 12.95 7.72 16.07
C SER A 141 11.43 7.54 16.04
N ALA A 142 10.89 6.71 15.14
CA ALA A 142 9.47 6.36 15.13
C ALA A 142 9.06 5.63 16.42
N ARG A 143 9.85 4.65 16.86
CA ARG A 143 9.63 3.92 18.11
C ARG A 143 9.69 4.85 19.31
N LEU A 144 10.71 5.71 19.40
CA LEU A 144 10.84 6.73 20.45
C LEU A 144 9.62 7.67 20.49
N TYR A 145 9.19 8.19 19.33
CA TYR A 145 8.02 9.07 19.24
C TYR A 145 6.72 8.39 19.73
N LEU A 146 6.60 7.07 19.53
CA LEU A 146 5.46 6.29 19.98
C LEU A 146 5.59 5.79 21.43
N GLY A 147 6.73 6.02 22.10
CA GLY A 147 7.00 5.45 23.43
C GLY A 147 7.17 3.93 23.42
N MET A 148 7.67 3.37 22.31
CA MET A 148 7.95 1.95 22.14
C MET A 148 9.43 1.64 22.42
N PRO A 149 9.78 0.40 22.82
CA PRO A 149 11.17 0.00 22.99
C PRO A 149 11.98 0.18 21.70
N VAL A 150 13.27 0.52 21.84
CA VAL A 150 14.23 0.51 20.73
C VAL A 150 15.04 -0.78 20.77
N HIS A 151 15.25 -1.39 19.60
CA HIS A 151 16.00 -2.62 19.40
C HIS A 151 17.16 -2.35 18.46
#